data_AF-A0A0R1RU22-F1
#
_entry.id   AF-A0A0R1RU22-F1
#
_cell.length_a   1.000
_cell.length_b   1.000
_cell.length_c   1.000
_cell.angle_alpha   90.00
_cell.angle_beta   90.00
_cell.angle_gamma   90.00
#
_symmetry.space_group_name_H-M   'P 1'
#
loop_
_entity.id
_entity.type
_entity.pdbx_description
1 polymer ?
#
loop_
_entity_poly.entity_id
_entity_poly.type
_entity_poly.pdbx_seq_one_letter_code
_entity_poly.pdbx_strand_id
1 'polypeptide(L)'
;MNDAFAFLLLLSVIFLFIAIILWVILWFKKKSLKLIELTTILLALFVIIFFNASGFSSSPSKTSFSQEDNWSNSKDEAQTDDDSEDDAESSTNSSSNENDESNQNDPHSVTNGSSSENDSNKGSNNKIYGQLTAKGENLSDGAYKDKNLDYVTYGVNSDMSINVVKEDFSDLPLDPKLDAHAINEHVHDFMEDDASKASTISDEDSSYYSEIIDKGYQVHFEKNDKGEIINIKIFKQDA
;
A
#
# COMPACT_ATOMS: atom_id res chain seq x y z
N MET A 1 3.23 16.05 49.06
CA MET A 1 2.88 15.21 47.90
C MET A 1 3.52 15.86 46.70
N ASN A 2 4.33 15.12 45.95
CA ASN A 2 5.21 15.69 44.94
C ASN A 2 4.39 16.21 43.75
N ASP A 3 4.51 17.48 43.41
CA ASP A 3 3.82 18.07 42.24
C ASP A 3 4.13 17.30 40.94
N ALA A 4 5.32 16.70 40.85
CA ALA A 4 5.69 15.79 39.78
C ALA A 4 4.78 14.55 39.67
N PHE A 5 4.33 14.01 40.81
CA PHE A 5 3.43 12.85 40.83
C PHE A 5 2.02 13.24 40.37
N ALA A 6 1.53 14.41 40.77
CA ALA A 6 0.24 14.93 40.31
C ALA A 6 0.26 15.21 38.79
N PHE A 7 1.37 15.74 38.27
CA PHE A 7 1.54 15.96 36.84
C PHE A 7 1.54 14.65 36.04
N LEU A 8 2.23 13.61 36.52
CA LEU A 8 2.27 12.29 35.86
C LEU A 8 0.89 11.61 35.86
N LEU A 9 0.12 11.73 36.95
CA LEU A 9 -1.27 11.23 36.98
C LEU A 9 -2.17 11.97 35.98
N LEU A 10 -2.06 13.29 35.91
CA LEU A 10 -2.81 14.09 34.95
C LEU A 10 -2.48 13.68 33.50
N LEU A 11 -1.20 13.49 33.20
CA LEU A 11 -0.75 13.08 31.87
C LEU A 11 -1.29 11.68 31.50
N SER A 12 -1.29 10.74 32.45
CA SER A 12 -1.85 9.40 32.27
C SER A 12 -3.35 9.44 31.94
N VAL A 13 -4.12 10.28 32.64
CA VAL A 13 -5.55 10.45 32.37
C VAL A 13 -5.78 11.04 30.97
N ILE A 14 -4.98 12.03 30.57
CA ILE A 14 -5.07 12.64 29.22
C ILE A 14 -4.81 11.58 28.14
N PHE A 15 -3.76 10.76 28.29
CA PHE A 15 -3.46 9.69 27.34
C PHE A 15 -4.60 8.66 27.25
N LEU A 16 -5.25 8.33 28.36
CA LEU A 16 -6.41 7.43 28.38
C LEU A 16 -7.61 8.01 27.62
N PHE A 17 -7.90 9.31 27.77
CA PHE A 17 -8.96 9.96 26.99
C PHE A 17 -8.65 9.96 25.48
N ILE A 18 -7.39 10.25 25.10
CA ILE A 18 -6.98 10.22 23.69
C ILE A 18 -7.14 8.81 23.11
N ALA A 19 -6.73 7.78 23.84
CA ALA A 19 -6.87 6.38 23.40
C ALA A 19 -8.34 5.98 23.18
N ILE A 20 -9.23 6.39 24.09
CA ILE A 20 -10.68 6.13 23.96
C ILE A 20 -11.25 6.85 22.72
N ILE A 21 -10.87 8.11 22.50
CA ILE A 21 -11.34 8.88 21.33
C ILE A 21 -10.88 8.20 20.03
N LEU A 22 -9.61 7.79 19.95
CA LEU A 22 -9.09 7.07 18.79
C LEU A 22 -9.82 5.73 18.56
N TRP A 23 -10.12 5.00 19.63
CA TRP A 23 -10.89 3.75 19.55
C TRP A 23 -12.30 3.98 19.00
N VAL A 24 -12.98 5.03 19.45
CA VAL A 24 -14.32 5.41 18.94
C VAL A 24 -14.25 5.80 17.46
N ILE A 25 -13.25 6.61 17.05
CA ILE A 25 -13.08 7.01 15.64
C ILE A 25 -12.82 5.78 14.75
N LEU A 26 -12.00 4.84 15.20
CA LEU A 26 -11.73 3.59 14.49
C LEU A 26 -12.99 2.71 14.39
N TRP A 27 -13.83 2.69 15.43
CA TRP A 27 -15.10 1.97 15.42
C TRP A 27 -16.08 2.53 14.39
N PHE A 28 -16.18 3.86 14.27
CA PHE A 28 -17.07 4.50 13.28
C PHE A 28 -16.55 4.39 11.84
N LYS A 29 -15.22 4.36 11.63
CA LYS A 29 -14.65 4.28 10.28
C LYS A 29 -14.74 2.89 9.64
N LYS A 30 -15.28 1.87 10.33
CA LYS A 30 -15.53 0.51 9.80
C LYS A 30 -14.32 -0.10 9.07
N LYS A 31 -13.10 0.30 9.48
CA LYS A 31 -11.84 -0.21 8.93
C LYS A 31 -11.55 -1.59 9.52
N SER A 32 -10.82 -2.39 8.74
CA SER A 32 -10.56 -3.83 8.90
C SER A 32 -10.49 -4.31 10.36
N LEU A 33 -11.24 -5.40 10.65
CA LEU A 33 -11.28 -6.08 11.96
C LEU A 33 -9.88 -6.31 12.57
N LYS A 34 -8.87 -6.54 11.72
CA LYS A 34 -7.47 -6.77 12.11
C LYS A 34 -6.84 -5.61 12.90
N LEU A 35 -7.23 -4.36 12.64
CA LEU A 35 -6.72 -3.19 13.37
C LEU A 35 -7.38 -3.04 14.75
N ILE A 36 -8.63 -3.48 14.90
CA ILE A 36 -9.36 -3.46 16.16
C ILE A 36 -8.72 -4.45 17.15
N GLU A 37 -8.37 -5.66 16.69
CA GLU A 37 -7.68 -6.66 17.50
C GLU A 37 -6.34 -6.15 18.04
N LEU A 38 -5.51 -5.51 17.20
CA LEU A 38 -4.22 -4.94 17.63
C LEU A 38 -4.37 -3.85 18.70
N THR A 39 -5.34 -2.93 18.53
CA THR A 39 -5.57 -1.83 19.48
C THR A 39 -6.07 -2.33 20.84
N THR A 40 -6.88 -3.39 20.86
CA THR A 40 -7.36 -3.99 22.12
C THR A 40 -6.24 -4.69 22.90
N ILE A 41 -5.31 -5.37 22.21
CA ILE A 41 -4.13 -5.99 22.83
C ILE A 41 -3.22 -4.92 23.43
N LEU A 42 -2.98 -3.81 22.72
CA LEU A 42 -2.15 -2.71 23.20
C LEU A 42 -2.75 -2.04 24.45
N LEU A 43 -4.07 -1.84 24.48
CA LEU A 43 -4.79 -1.28 25.63
C LEU A 43 -4.69 -2.23 26.85
N ALA A 44 -4.85 -3.54 26.64
CA ALA A 44 -4.72 -4.53 27.70
C ALA A 44 -3.31 -4.55 28.30
N LEU A 45 -2.27 -4.47 27.47
CA LEU A 45 -0.87 -4.36 27.93
C LEU A 45 -0.64 -3.09 28.75
N PHE A 46 -1.20 -1.95 28.34
CA PHE A 46 -1.09 -0.70 29.09
C PHE A 46 -1.72 -0.80 30.49
N VAL A 47 -2.89 -1.44 30.60
CA VAL A 47 -3.55 -1.69 31.90
C VAL A 47 -2.69 -2.61 32.77
N ILE A 48 -2.11 -3.68 32.21
CA ILE A 48 -1.24 -4.59 32.97
C ILE A 48 0.01 -3.87 33.49
N ILE A 49 0.66 -3.04 32.66
CA ILE A 49 1.84 -2.25 33.07
C ILE A 49 1.45 -1.24 34.15
N PHE A 50 0.31 -0.56 34.00
CA PHE A 50 -0.17 0.43 34.97
C PHE A 50 -0.44 -0.21 36.34
N PHE A 51 -1.09 -1.38 36.38
CA PHE A 51 -1.34 -2.12 37.63
C PHE A 51 -0.06 -2.65 38.28
N ASN A 52 0.91 -3.14 37.50
CA ASN A 52 2.20 -3.59 38.03
C ASN A 52 3.05 -2.42 38.57
N ALA A 53 2.99 -1.24 37.93
CA ALA A 53 3.71 -0.05 38.40
C ALA A 53 3.12 0.52 39.71
N SER A 54 1.82 0.35 39.95
CA SER A 54 1.17 0.75 41.20
C SER A 54 1.31 -0.28 42.35
N GLY A 55 1.96 -1.43 42.11
CA GLY A 55 1.94 -2.58 43.01
C GLY A 55 3.30 -3.25 43.23
N PHE A 56 4.39 -2.52 43.46
CA PHE A 56 5.61 -3.12 44.00
C PHE A 56 6.41 -2.13 44.87
N SER A 57 6.11 -2.11 46.17
CA SER A 57 7.07 -1.67 47.19
C SER A 57 7.86 -2.89 47.66
N SER A 58 9.07 -3.08 47.13
CA SER A 58 10.09 -3.87 47.82
C SER A 58 11.45 -3.22 47.67
N SER A 59 11.90 -2.68 48.81
CA SER A 59 13.24 -2.38 49.31
C SER A 59 14.46 -2.51 48.38
N PRO A 60 15.39 -1.53 48.39
CA PRO A 60 16.63 -1.58 47.60
C PRO A 60 17.69 -2.42 48.33
N SER A 61 18.16 -3.49 47.70
CA SER A 61 19.43 -4.12 48.09
C SER A 61 20.58 -3.39 47.41
N LYS A 62 21.45 -2.82 48.23
CA LYS A 62 22.71 -2.19 47.86
C LYS A 62 23.69 -3.22 47.30
N THR A 63 24.37 -2.88 46.22
CA THR A 63 25.71 -3.40 45.92
C THR A 63 26.61 -2.23 45.55
N SER A 64 27.53 -1.97 46.46
CA SER A 64 28.65 -1.04 46.38
C SER A 64 29.84 -1.65 45.62
N PHE A 65 30.82 -0.79 45.33
CA PHE A 65 32.25 -1.07 45.10
C PHE A 65 32.64 -1.19 43.62
N SER A 66 33.63 -0.49 43.05
CA SER A 66 34.45 0.66 43.47
C SER A 66 35.07 1.31 42.24
N GLN A 67 35.28 2.62 42.37
CA GLN A 67 36.17 3.43 41.55
C GLN A 67 37.61 3.18 42.00
N GLU A 68 38.55 2.99 41.06
CA GLU A 68 39.97 3.29 41.30
C GLU A 68 40.60 3.87 40.03
N ASP A 69 41.20 5.03 40.22
CA ASP A 69 41.85 5.88 39.23
C ASP A 69 43.28 5.38 38.95
N ASN A 70 43.83 5.54 37.72
CA ASN A 70 45.19 6.07 37.56
C ASN A 70 45.60 6.46 36.11
N TRP A 71 45.65 7.76 35.90
CA TRP A 71 46.74 8.61 35.37
C TRP A 71 47.90 8.03 34.51
N SER A 72 47.88 8.45 33.23
CA SER A 72 48.92 9.06 32.36
C SER A 72 50.37 8.53 32.22
N ASN A 73 50.78 8.30 30.95
CA ASN A 73 51.97 8.89 30.29
C ASN A 73 51.92 8.53 28.77
N SER A 74 51.86 9.47 27.81
CA SER A 74 52.97 10.25 27.23
C SER A 74 53.94 9.41 26.37
N LYS A 75 53.80 9.46 25.03
CA LYS A 75 54.66 10.20 24.07
C LYS A 75 54.74 9.60 22.65
N ASP A 76 54.61 10.52 21.70
CA ASP A 76 55.35 10.70 20.43
C ASP A 76 55.34 9.65 19.29
N GLU A 77 54.85 10.16 18.14
CA GLU A 77 55.36 10.05 16.75
C GLU A 77 55.38 8.66 16.06
N ALA A 78 55.10 8.48 14.77
CA ALA A 78 55.08 9.34 13.59
C ALA A 78 54.19 8.71 12.48
N GLN A 79 53.85 9.54 11.46
CA GLN A 79 53.86 9.27 10.00
C GLN A 79 53.49 7.85 9.49
N THR A 80 52.49 7.68 8.62
CA THR A 80 52.49 7.67 7.11
C THR A 80 51.56 6.49 6.75
N ASP A 81 50.84 6.36 5.65
CA ASP A 81 50.64 7.10 4.40
C ASP A 81 49.24 6.70 3.89
N ASP A 82 48.78 7.53 2.97
CA ASP A 82 47.71 7.32 2.00
C ASP A 82 47.94 6.02 1.21
N ASP A 83 46.88 5.26 0.91
CA ASP A 83 46.61 4.80 -0.46
C ASP A 83 45.33 3.94 -0.53
N SER A 84 44.43 4.48 -1.34
CA SER A 84 43.26 3.90 -1.98
C SER A 84 43.61 2.79 -2.98
N GLU A 85 42.88 1.68 -2.97
CA GLU A 85 42.63 0.88 -4.17
C GLU A 85 41.18 0.36 -4.14
N ASP A 86 40.33 1.01 -4.95
CA ASP A 86 39.07 0.46 -5.46
C ASP A 86 39.42 -0.45 -6.63
N ASP A 87 39.12 -1.75 -6.50
CA ASP A 87 39.11 -2.68 -7.64
C ASP A 87 37.69 -3.15 -7.92
N ALA A 88 37.21 -2.74 -9.08
CA ALA A 88 36.08 -3.35 -9.76
C ALA A 88 36.52 -4.67 -10.42
N GLU A 89 35.70 -5.72 -10.31
CA GLU A 89 35.10 -6.42 -11.45
C GLU A 89 34.46 -7.77 -11.05
N SER A 90 33.32 -8.05 -11.70
CA SER A 90 33.08 -9.27 -12.49
C SER A 90 31.84 -10.10 -12.14
N SER A 91 30.84 -9.94 -12.99
CA SER A 91 30.01 -10.94 -13.68
C SER A 91 29.81 -12.36 -13.10
N THR A 92 28.55 -12.81 -12.98
CA THR A 92 27.84 -13.79 -13.86
C THR A 92 26.73 -14.59 -13.15
N ASN A 93 25.59 -14.70 -13.86
CA ASN A 93 24.55 -15.74 -13.91
C ASN A 93 24.43 -16.81 -12.80
N SER A 94 23.19 -17.00 -12.31
CA SER A 94 22.46 -18.27 -12.55
C SER A 94 20.97 -18.18 -12.20
N SER A 95 20.16 -18.72 -13.12
CA SER A 95 18.74 -19.02 -13.00
C SER A 95 18.54 -20.34 -12.26
N SER A 96 17.51 -20.44 -11.43
CA SER A 96 16.81 -21.72 -11.18
C SER A 96 15.39 -21.49 -10.66
N ASN A 97 14.42 -21.90 -11.48
CA ASN A 97 13.06 -22.27 -11.13
C ASN A 97 13.05 -23.35 -10.04
N GLU A 98 12.17 -23.24 -9.06
CA GLU A 98 11.53 -24.39 -8.41
C GLU A 98 10.02 -24.11 -8.26
N ASN A 99 9.24 -24.93 -8.94
CA ASN A 99 7.81 -25.14 -8.68
C ASN A 99 7.68 -25.95 -7.39
N ASP A 100 6.67 -25.65 -6.57
CA ASP A 100 6.05 -26.66 -5.73
C ASP A 100 4.53 -26.42 -5.61
N GLU A 101 3.78 -27.42 -6.08
CA GLU A 101 2.34 -27.57 -5.93
C GLU A 101 2.02 -27.94 -4.48
N SER A 102 0.97 -27.35 -3.90
CA SER A 102 0.12 -28.14 -3.00
C SER A 102 -1.34 -27.73 -3.12
N ASN A 103 -2.13 -28.74 -3.42
CA ASN A 103 -3.54 -28.75 -3.74
C ASN A 103 -4.34 -29.04 -2.46
N GLN A 104 -5.33 -28.22 -2.12
CA GLN A 104 -6.38 -28.59 -1.17
C GLN A 104 -7.76 -28.24 -1.73
N ASN A 105 -8.47 -29.30 -2.10
CA ASN A 105 -9.88 -29.31 -2.46
C ASN A 105 -10.75 -29.19 -1.19
N ASP A 106 -11.79 -28.36 -1.25
CA ASP A 106 -13.11 -28.75 -0.73
C ASP A 106 -14.23 -27.98 -1.49
N PRO A 107 -15.39 -28.61 -1.78
CA PRO A 107 -16.23 -28.26 -2.92
C PRO A 107 -17.48 -27.47 -2.52
N HIS A 108 -17.82 -26.43 -3.29
CA HIS A 108 -19.20 -26.05 -3.58
C HIS A 108 -19.24 -25.29 -4.92
N SER A 109 -19.11 -26.07 -5.99
CA SER A 109 -19.31 -25.60 -7.37
C SER A 109 -20.81 -25.59 -7.69
N VAL A 110 -21.37 -24.39 -7.84
CA VAL A 110 -22.58 -24.20 -8.64
C VAL A 110 -22.12 -24.19 -10.10
N THR A 111 -22.39 -25.31 -10.75
CA THR A 111 -22.16 -25.52 -12.17
C THR A 111 -23.03 -24.57 -12.98
N ASN A 112 -22.41 -23.68 -13.76
CA ASN A 112 -22.97 -23.23 -15.03
C ASN A 112 -21.83 -23.29 -16.04
N GLY A 113 -21.96 -24.26 -16.95
CA GLY A 113 -21.02 -24.43 -18.05
C GLY A 113 -21.03 -23.22 -18.96
N SER A 114 -19.85 -22.71 -19.24
CA SER A 114 -19.57 -22.06 -20.51
C SER A 114 -18.25 -22.63 -21.00
N SER A 115 -18.31 -23.17 -22.21
CA SER A 115 -17.20 -23.69 -23.00
C SER A 115 -15.94 -22.84 -22.83
N SER A 116 -14.87 -23.51 -22.40
CA SER A 116 -13.50 -22.99 -22.45
C SER A 116 -13.05 -22.92 -23.90
N GLU A 117 -13.55 -21.93 -24.63
CA GLU A 117 -12.77 -21.35 -25.71
C GLU A 117 -11.62 -20.59 -25.04
N ASN A 118 -10.39 -21.03 -25.31
CA ASN A 118 -9.18 -20.31 -24.93
C ASN A 118 -9.14 -19.04 -25.79
N ASP A 119 -9.95 -18.05 -25.43
CA ASP A 119 -9.98 -16.75 -26.07
C ASP A 119 -8.77 -15.98 -25.56
N SER A 120 -7.63 -16.18 -26.25
CA SER A 120 -6.34 -15.56 -25.93
C SER A 120 -6.40 -14.03 -25.87
N ASN A 121 -7.49 -13.44 -26.35
CA ASN A 121 -7.66 -12.01 -26.49
C ASN A 121 -8.55 -11.39 -25.40
N LYS A 122 -8.95 -12.18 -24.39
CA LYS A 122 -9.77 -11.72 -23.28
C LYS A 122 -8.90 -11.21 -22.12
N GLY A 123 -9.23 -10.02 -21.62
CA GLY A 123 -8.58 -9.46 -20.43
C GLY A 123 -8.99 -10.15 -19.12
N SER A 124 -8.13 -10.01 -18.13
CA SER A 124 -8.33 -10.38 -16.73
C SER A 124 -9.51 -9.64 -16.12
N ASN A 125 -10.22 -10.28 -15.19
CA ASN A 125 -11.41 -9.69 -14.55
C ASN A 125 -11.08 -8.35 -13.86
N ASN A 126 -12.04 -7.43 -13.89
CA ASN A 126 -11.94 -6.07 -13.32
C ASN A 126 -10.87 -5.17 -13.95
N LYS A 127 -10.26 -5.59 -15.06
CA LYS A 127 -9.37 -4.79 -15.91
C LYS A 127 -10.04 -4.50 -17.25
N ILE A 128 -9.52 -3.54 -18.00
CA ILE A 128 -9.97 -3.25 -19.37
C ILE A 128 -9.87 -4.53 -20.23
N TYR A 129 -10.83 -4.74 -21.14
CA TYR A 129 -11.02 -6.01 -21.89
C TYR A 129 -11.49 -7.22 -21.07
N GLY A 130 -11.50 -7.13 -19.73
CA GLY A 130 -12.05 -8.15 -18.86
C GLY A 130 -13.54 -7.99 -18.55
N GLN A 131 -14.07 -8.90 -17.73
CA GLN A 131 -15.43 -8.79 -17.20
C GLN A 131 -15.43 -8.12 -15.84
N LEU A 132 -16.42 -7.25 -15.62
CA LEU A 132 -16.69 -6.67 -14.31
C LEU A 132 -17.29 -7.74 -13.38
N THR A 133 -16.51 -8.12 -12.37
CA THR A 133 -16.89 -9.04 -11.29
C THR A 133 -16.91 -8.35 -9.93
N ALA A 134 -16.32 -7.15 -9.84
CA ALA A 134 -16.35 -6.33 -8.65
C ALA A 134 -17.79 -5.99 -8.26
N LYS A 135 -18.05 -5.96 -6.96
CA LYS A 135 -19.36 -5.56 -6.44
C LYS A 135 -19.44 -4.04 -6.55
N GLY A 136 -20.50 -3.54 -7.17
CA GLY A 136 -20.67 -2.11 -7.37
C GLY A 136 -22.12 -1.66 -7.38
N GLU A 137 -22.31 -0.36 -7.29
CA GLU A 137 -23.60 0.31 -7.50
C GLU A 137 -23.73 0.64 -8.98
N ASN A 138 -24.84 0.24 -9.61
CA ASN A 138 -25.14 0.63 -10.98
C ASN A 138 -25.61 2.09 -10.99
N LEU A 139 -24.87 2.95 -11.69
CA LEU A 139 -25.11 4.38 -11.75
C LEU A 139 -25.99 4.83 -12.92
N SER A 140 -26.55 3.90 -13.71
CA SER A 140 -27.20 4.04 -15.03
C SER A 140 -26.25 4.04 -16.24
N ASP A 141 -26.80 3.80 -17.44
CA ASP A 141 -26.11 3.82 -18.73
C ASP A 141 -24.83 2.96 -18.84
N GLY A 142 -24.81 1.81 -18.16
CA GLY A 142 -23.66 0.91 -18.19
C GLY A 142 -22.49 1.37 -17.31
N ALA A 143 -22.68 2.38 -16.45
CA ALA A 143 -21.71 2.78 -15.46
C ALA A 143 -21.90 2.04 -14.12
N TYR A 144 -20.81 1.60 -13.51
CA TYR A 144 -20.79 0.93 -12.22
C TYR A 144 -19.74 1.55 -11.31
N LYS A 145 -20.17 2.01 -10.14
CA LYS A 145 -19.26 2.49 -9.09
C LYS A 145 -18.72 1.34 -8.27
N ASP A 146 -17.41 1.26 -8.09
CA ASP A 146 -16.82 0.23 -7.24
C ASP A 146 -17.24 0.44 -5.76
N LYS A 147 -17.52 -0.65 -5.05
CA LYS A 147 -17.95 -0.58 -3.64
C LYS A 147 -16.78 -0.39 -2.67
N ASN A 148 -15.60 -0.89 -3.01
CA ASN A 148 -14.40 -0.85 -2.18
C ASN A 148 -13.51 0.34 -2.54
N LEU A 149 -13.58 0.80 -3.78
CA LEU A 149 -12.83 1.94 -4.31
C LEU A 149 -13.81 3.03 -4.76
N ASP A 150 -14.23 3.89 -3.83
CA ASP A 150 -15.26 4.91 -4.08
C ASP A 150 -14.86 5.99 -5.10
N TYR A 151 -13.59 6.04 -5.48
CA TYR A 151 -13.04 6.89 -6.55
C TYR A 151 -13.05 6.19 -7.93
N VAL A 152 -13.40 4.91 -8.01
CA VAL A 152 -13.37 4.12 -9.27
C VAL A 152 -14.77 3.96 -9.85
N THR A 153 -14.90 4.25 -11.14
CA THR A 153 -16.11 3.97 -11.93
C THR A 153 -15.75 3.19 -13.19
N TYR A 154 -16.45 2.10 -13.43
CA TYR A 154 -16.35 1.27 -14.63
C TYR A 154 -17.43 1.66 -15.63
N GLY A 155 -17.08 1.79 -16.90
CA GLY A 155 -18.04 1.77 -18.01
C GLY A 155 -17.98 0.43 -18.71
N VAL A 156 -19.12 -0.26 -18.77
CA VAL A 156 -19.22 -1.63 -19.30
C VAL A 156 -20.23 -1.75 -20.44
N ASN A 157 -20.02 -2.74 -21.31
CA ASN A 157 -20.99 -3.16 -22.31
C ASN A 157 -22.15 -3.96 -21.70
N SER A 158 -23.13 -4.32 -22.54
CA SER A 158 -24.26 -5.19 -22.15
C SER A 158 -23.85 -6.57 -21.66
N ASP A 159 -22.68 -7.07 -22.06
CA ASP A 159 -22.12 -8.35 -21.62
C ASP A 159 -21.22 -8.23 -20.38
N MET A 160 -21.23 -7.06 -19.72
CA MET A 160 -20.38 -6.72 -18.57
C MET A 160 -18.87 -6.65 -18.88
N SER A 161 -18.48 -6.64 -20.16
CA SER A 161 -17.09 -6.36 -20.52
C SER A 161 -16.75 -4.89 -20.27
N ILE A 162 -15.60 -4.65 -19.64
CA ILE A 162 -15.16 -3.31 -19.24
C ILE A 162 -14.52 -2.62 -20.45
N ASN A 163 -15.00 -1.44 -20.81
CA ASN A 163 -14.44 -0.61 -21.88
C ASN A 163 -13.63 0.56 -21.38
N VAL A 164 -14.01 1.08 -20.20
CA VAL A 164 -13.40 2.26 -19.61
C VAL A 164 -13.36 2.11 -18.10
N VAL A 165 -12.27 2.59 -17.50
CA VAL A 165 -12.16 2.83 -16.07
C VAL A 165 -11.85 4.31 -15.88
N LYS A 166 -12.56 4.93 -14.95
CA LYS A 166 -12.31 6.30 -14.49
C LYS A 166 -11.96 6.26 -13.01
N GLU A 167 -10.82 6.85 -12.67
CA GLU A 167 -10.43 7.15 -11.30
C GLU A 167 -10.58 8.65 -11.04
N ASP A 168 -11.25 9.02 -9.95
CA ASP A 168 -11.58 10.40 -9.60
C ASP A 168 -10.75 10.87 -8.38
N PHE A 169 -9.84 11.81 -8.65
CA PHE A 169 -8.94 12.43 -7.68
C PHE A 169 -9.33 13.89 -7.41
N SER A 170 -10.55 14.31 -7.73
CA SER A 170 -10.95 15.73 -7.60
C SER A 170 -10.81 16.28 -6.17
N ASP A 171 -11.00 15.42 -5.16
CA ASP A 171 -10.85 15.80 -3.74
C ASP A 171 -9.38 15.86 -3.28
N LEU A 172 -8.50 15.11 -3.94
CA LEU A 172 -7.05 15.08 -3.67
C LEU A 172 -6.28 14.97 -5.00
N PRO A 173 -6.15 16.07 -5.75
CA PRO A 173 -5.50 16.05 -7.06
C PRO A 173 -4.04 15.60 -6.97
N LEU A 174 -3.56 14.88 -7.98
CA LEU A 174 -2.20 14.33 -8.03
C LEU A 174 -1.25 15.31 -8.72
N ASP A 175 -0.07 15.56 -8.15
CA ASP A 175 0.99 16.35 -8.77
C ASP A 175 1.82 15.44 -9.70
N PRO A 176 1.87 15.70 -11.02
CA PRO A 176 2.58 14.84 -11.98
C PRO A 176 4.08 14.65 -11.69
N LYS A 177 4.70 15.56 -10.95
CA LYS A 177 6.13 15.52 -10.63
C LYS A 177 6.39 14.83 -9.30
N LEU A 178 5.57 15.09 -8.28
CA LEU A 178 5.74 14.51 -6.95
C LEU A 178 5.17 13.10 -6.85
N ASP A 179 4.07 12.85 -7.56
CA ASP A 179 3.30 11.60 -7.47
C ASP A 179 3.52 10.67 -8.66
N ALA A 180 4.61 10.88 -9.43
CA ALA A 180 4.87 10.15 -10.68
C ALA A 180 4.82 8.62 -10.52
N HIS A 181 5.29 8.09 -9.39
CA HIS A 181 5.23 6.65 -9.11
C HIS A 181 3.80 6.17 -8.88
N ALA A 182 3.04 6.86 -8.02
CA ALA A 182 1.65 6.51 -7.73
C ALA A 182 0.77 6.63 -8.99
N ILE A 183 0.97 7.68 -9.80
CA ILE A 183 0.28 7.84 -11.08
C ILE A 183 0.56 6.65 -12.00
N ASN A 184 1.80 6.17 -12.04
CA ASN A 184 2.14 4.99 -12.83
C ASN A 184 1.44 3.73 -12.29
N GLU A 185 1.38 3.52 -10.97
CA GLU A 185 0.64 2.40 -10.38
C GLU A 185 -0.85 2.43 -10.77
N HIS A 186 -1.52 3.57 -10.58
CA HIS A 186 -2.93 3.75 -10.94
C HIS A 186 -3.21 3.43 -12.42
N VAL A 187 -2.34 3.88 -13.32
CA VAL A 187 -2.46 3.57 -14.76
C VAL A 187 -2.42 2.07 -15.03
N HIS A 188 -1.60 1.30 -14.30
CA HIS A 188 -1.42 -0.13 -14.51
C HIS A 188 -2.43 -1.00 -13.77
N ASP A 189 -3.07 -0.52 -12.69
CA ASP A 189 -4.03 -1.29 -11.88
C ASP A 189 -5.18 -1.90 -12.70
N PHE A 190 -5.57 -1.24 -13.79
CA PHE A 190 -6.69 -1.64 -14.65
C PHE A 190 -6.28 -2.14 -16.05
N MET A 191 -4.99 -2.42 -16.25
CA MET A 191 -4.45 -3.04 -17.48
C MET A 191 -3.95 -4.46 -17.20
N GLU A 192 -3.67 -5.25 -18.23
CA GLU A 192 -2.93 -6.50 -18.04
C GLU A 192 -1.53 -6.26 -17.46
N ASP A 193 -1.00 -7.23 -16.72
CA ASP A 193 0.26 -7.10 -15.99
C ASP A 193 1.47 -6.92 -16.92
N ASP A 194 1.38 -7.40 -18.17
CA ASP A 194 2.41 -7.24 -19.21
C ASP A 194 2.24 -5.94 -20.01
N ALA A 195 1.14 -5.20 -19.81
CA ALA A 195 0.90 -3.98 -20.55
C ALA A 195 2.02 -2.97 -20.28
N SER A 196 2.61 -2.44 -21.35
CA SER A 196 3.69 -1.48 -21.27
C SER A 196 3.39 -0.24 -22.12
N LYS A 197 3.99 0.89 -21.77
CA LYS A 197 3.77 2.14 -22.50
C LYS A 197 4.34 2.03 -23.90
N ALA A 198 3.48 2.15 -24.91
CA ALA A 198 3.85 2.08 -26.32
C ALA A 198 4.24 3.46 -26.87
N SER A 199 3.49 4.52 -26.52
CA SER A 199 3.81 5.88 -26.96
C SER A 199 3.25 6.96 -26.04
N THR A 200 3.84 8.16 -26.12
CA THR A 200 3.23 9.40 -25.61
C THR A 200 2.59 10.12 -26.79
N ILE A 201 1.28 10.35 -26.71
CA ILE A 201 0.51 11.04 -27.77
C ILE A 201 0.50 12.55 -27.50
N SER A 202 0.32 12.94 -26.24
CA SER A 202 0.34 14.32 -25.75
C SER A 202 0.78 14.36 -24.28
N ASP A 203 0.80 15.54 -23.67
CA ASP A 203 1.04 15.69 -22.21
C ASP A 203 -0.08 15.09 -21.34
N GLU A 204 -1.22 14.78 -21.93
CA GLU A 204 -2.41 14.22 -21.28
C GLU A 204 -2.72 12.80 -21.78
N ASP A 205 -2.23 12.42 -22.95
CA ASP A 205 -2.59 11.17 -23.62
C ASP A 205 -1.37 10.25 -23.81
N SER A 206 -1.54 8.98 -23.47
CA SER A 206 -0.53 7.95 -23.72
C SER A 206 -1.20 6.65 -24.18
N SER A 207 -0.49 5.89 -25.01
CA SER A 207 -0.93 4.55 -25.42
C SER A 207 -0.08 3.49 -24.75
N TYR A 208 -0.71 2.37 -24.42
CA TYR A 208 -0.10 1.19 -23.83
C TYR A 208 -0.50 -0.04 -24.65
N TYR A 209 0.26 -1.12 -24.54
CA TYR A 209 -0.02 -2.35 -25.27
C TYR A 209 0.40 -3.57 -24.45
N SER A 210 -0.47 -4.58 -24.43
CA SER A 210 -0.20 -5.91 -23.87
C SER A 210 0.03 -6.88 -25.03
N GLU A 211 1.21 -7.51 -25.02
CA GLU A 211 1.60 -8.50 -26.01
C GLU A 211 0.90 -9.84 -25.76
N ILE A 212 0.60 -10.17 -24.50
CA ILE A 212 -0.02 -11.45 -24.12
C ILE A 212 -1.44 -11.57 -24.68
N ILE A 213 -2.25 -10.50 -24.60
CA ILE A 213 -3.64 -10.52 -25.08
C ILE A 213 -3.86 -9.80 -26.42
N ASP A 214 -2.79 -9.26 -27.01
CA ASP A 214 -2.81 -8.47 -28.25
C ASP A 214 -3.88 -7.36 -28.22
N LYS A 215 -3.74 -6.46 -27.22
CA LYS A 215 -4.64 -5.32 -27.01
C LYS A 215 -3.89 -4.04 -26.65
N GLY A 216 -4.38 -2.93 -27.21
CA GLY A 216 -3.93 -1.57 -26.89
C GLY A 216 -4.82 -0.91 -25.85
N TYR A 217 -4.26 0.02 -25.08
CA TYR A 217 -5.00 0.84 -24.12
C TYR A 217 -4.68 2.30 -24.37
N GLN A 218 -5.65 3.17 -24.15
CA GLN A 218 -5.43 4.61 -24.13
C GLN A 218 -5.61 5.13 -22.72
N VAL A 219 -4.67 5.95 -22.26
CA VAL A 219 -4.74 6.67 -20.99
C VAL A 219 -4.90 8.14 -21.28
N HIS A 220 -5.87 8.77 -20.60
CA HIS A 220 -6.10 10.21 -20.64
C HIS A 220 -6.08 10.78 -19.21
N PHE A 221 -5.26 11.80 -19.00
CA PHE A 221 -5.20 12.57 -17.76
C PHE A 221 -6.00 13.85 -17.88
N GLU A 222 -7.02 14.01 -17.04
CA GLU A 222 -7.73 15.28 -16.89
C GLU A 222 -7.07 16.11 -15.80
N LYS A 223 -6.67 17.34 -16.11
CA LYS A 223 -5.97 18.24 -15.18
C LYS A 223 -6.83 19.44 -14.80
N ASN A 224 -6.62 19.96 -13.60
CA ASN A 224 -7.18 21.23 -13.17
C ASN A 224 -6.34 22.43 -13.67
N ASP A 225 -6.76 23.66 -13.34
CA ASP A 225 -6.08 24.90 -13.73
C ASP A 225 -4.63 25.04 -13.19
N LYS A 226 -4.25 24.23 -12.20
CA LYS A 226 -2.89 24.19 -11.64
C LYS A 226 -2.01 23.13 -12.30
N GLY A 227 -2.56 22.34 -13.22
CA GLY A 227 -1.88 21.21 -13.86
C GLY A 227 -1.82 19.94 -13.02
N GLU A 228 -2.55 19.88 -11.90
CA GLU A 228 -2.70 18.67 -11.08
C GLU A 228 -3.76 17.75 -11.72
N ILE A 229 -3.55 16.44 -11.68
CA ILE A 229 -4.46 15.45 -12.26
C ILE A 229 -5.65 15.26 -11.32
N ILE A 230 -6.85 15.45 -11.87
CA ILE A 230 -8.12 15.24 -11.18
C ILE A 230 -8.84 13.98 -11.66
N ASN A 231 -8.55 13.47 -12.86
CA ASN A 231 -9.04 12.17 -13.29
C ASN A 231 -7.99 11.41 -14.11
N ILE A 232 -7.94 10.09 -13.90
CA ILE A 232 -7.26 9.16 -14.80
C ILE A 232 -8.35 8.36 -15.50
N LYS A 233 -8.34 8.34 -16.83
CA LYS A 233 -9.28 7.54 -17.63
C LYS A 233 -8.48 6.57 -18.50
N ILE A 234 -8.80 5.29 -18.38
CA ILE A 234 -8.18 4.21 -19.13
C ILE A 234 -9.25 3.61 -20.03
N PHE A 235 -9.00 3.58 -21.34
CA PHE A 235 -9.95 3.12 -22.35
C PHE A 235 -9.38 1.94 -23.11
N LYS A 236 -10.27 1.09 -23.63
CA LYS A 236 -9.95 0.25 -24.79
C LYS A 236 -9.47 1.14 -25.93
N GLN A 237 -8.34 0.79 -26.52
CA GLN A 237 -7.95 1.35 -27.80
C GLN A 237 -8.64 0.52 -28.89
N ASP A 238 -9.60 1.12 -29.59
CA ASP A 238 -10.20 0.48 -30.75
C ASP A 238 -9.14 0.36 -31.87
N ALA A 239 -9.10 -0.82 -32.49
CA ALA A 239 -8.19 -1.16 -33.58
C ALA A 239 -8.58 -0.49 -34.91
#